data_AF-A0AAU9WX74-F1
#
_entry.id   AF-A0AAU9WX74-F1
#
_cell.length_a   1.000
_cell.length_b   1.000
_cell.length_c   1.000
_cell.angle_alpha   90.00
_cell.angle_beta   90.00
_cell.angle_gamma   90.00
#
_symmetry.space_group_name_H-M   'P 1'
#
loop_
_entity.id
_entity.type
_entity.pdbx_description
1 polymer ?
#
loop_
_entity_poly.entity_id
_entity_poly.type
_entity_poly.pdbx_seq_one_letter_code
_entity_poly.pdbx_strand_id
1 'polypeptide(L)'
;MGSATSKAKKNSQKETDSQRHPPSSRGKTLSDTKKILLLHKSGEEQLKVVKNFRDALTIAANGGIRVINSVNIDEGTDNFEGLPWLELELNNVILICLTSEAIVQLETILREKRLADENGHLHGKVFSVSFGENMSSEWPPKGIKRSTLNARDFYFGFANVEKLLTKDFEKSEKMNALVAAIKGTD
;
A
#
# COMPACT_ATOMS: atom_id res chain seq x y z
N MET A 1 89.78 -14.52 8.19
CA MET A 1 90.34 -15.00 6.91
C MET A 1 89.33 -15.95 6.28
N GLY A 2 88.94 -15.69 5.02
CA GLY A 2 88.42 -16.63 3.99
C GLY A 2 87.21 -17.53 4.32
N SER A 3 86.28 -17.83 3.43
CA SER A 3 86.15 -17.53 2.01
C SER A 3 84.67 -17.64 1.61
N ALA A 4 84.28 -16.84 0.63
CA ALA A 4 82.99 -16.87 -0.05
C ALA A 4 82.89 -18.04 -1.04
N THR A 5 81.65 -18.32 -1.48
CA THR A 5 81.14 -18.89 -2.77
C THR A 5 80.03 -19.92 -2.49
N SER A 6 78.87 -20.02 -3.16
CA SER A 6 78.28 -19.30 -4.30
C SER A 6 76.79 -19.67 -4.49
N LYS A 7 76.01 -18.68 -4.96
CA LYS A 7 74.98 -18.72 -6.04
C LYS A 7 73.61 -19.42 -5.87
N ALA A 8 72.58 -18.54 -5.93
CA ALA A 8 71.37 -18.58 -6.78
C ALA A 8 70.31 -19.66 -6.47
N LYS A 9 68.99 -19.44 -6.53
CA LYS A 9 68.15 -18.60 -7.40
C LYS A 9 66.70 -18.76 -6.90
N LYS A 10 65.84 -17.73 -7.03
CA LYS A 10 64.37 -17.79 -7.30
C LYS A 10 63.50 -18.62 -6.30
N ASN A 11 62.43 -18.11 -5.69
CA ASN A 11 61.27 -17.52 -6.34
C ASN A 11 60.34 -16.97 -5.24
N SER A 12 59.77 -15.78 -5.44
CA SER A 12 58.78 -15.19 -4.55
C SER A 12 57.44 -15.91 -4.65
N GLN A 13 56.87 -16.35 -3.53
CA GLN A 13 55.43 -16.59 -3.39
C GLN A 13 54.96 -15.98 -2.07
N LYS A 14 54.37 -14.79 -2.18
CA LYS A 14 53.41 -14.25 -1.21
C LYS A 14 52.06 -14.85 -1.54
N GLU A 15 51.51 -15.67 -0.66
CA GLU A 15 50.07 -15.95 -0.62
C GLU A 15 49.60 -15.89 0.84
N THR A 16 49.28 -14.68 1.27
CA THR A 16 48.35 -14.40 2.35
C THR A 16 47.34 -13.42 1.75
N ASP A 17 46.16 -13.90 1.39
CA ASP A 17 44.92 -13.45 2.04
C ASP A 17 43.75 -14.29 1.51
N SER A 18 43.01 -14.88 2.42
CA SER A 18 41.77 -15.58 2.09
C SER A 18 40.74 -14.53 1.70
N GLN A 19 40.60 -14.28 0.39
CA GLN A 19 39.49 -13.49 -0.15
C GLN A 19 38.16 -14.16 0.23
N ARG A 20 37.53 -13.65 1.31
CA ARG A 20 36.10 -13.78 1.52
C ARG A 20 35.40 -13.15 0.33
N HIS A 21 34.94 -13.97 -0.59
CA HIS A 21 33.89 -13.56 -1.51
C HIS A 21 32.69 -13.08 -0.67
N PRO A 22 32.18 -11.84 -0.84
CA PRO A 22 30.89 -11.50 -0.29
C PRO A 22 29.84 -12.40 -0.97
N PRO A 23 28.84 -12.89 -0.22
CA PRO A 23 27.77 -13.64 -0.85
C PRO A 23 27.08 -12.74 -1.87
N SER A 24 27.08 -13.22 -3.11
CA SER A 24 26.26 -12.72 -4.21
C SER A 24 24.86 -12.38 -3.69
N SER A 25 24.47 -11.11 -3.77
CA SER A 25 23.16 -10.59 -3.43
C SER A 25 22.12 -11.14 -4.41
N ARG A 26 21.72 -12.37 -4.12
CA ARG A 26 20.69 -13.15 -4.76
C ARG A 26 19.34 -12.45 -4.58
N GLY A 27 18.87 -11.79 -5.63
CA GLY A 27 17.48 -11.35 -5.80
C GLY A 27 17.07 -10.14 -4.95
N LYS A 28 16.49 -9.12 -5.59
CA LYS A 28 15.55 -8.24 -4.89
C LYS A 28 14.47 -9.16 -4.30
N THR A 29 14.48 -9.38 -3.00
CA THR A 29 13.28 -9.84 -2.31
C THR A 29 12.19 -8.83 -2.63
N LEU A 30 11.14 -9.27 -3.32
CA LEU A 30 9.90 -8.51 -3.37
C LEU A 30 9.57 -8.19 -1.91
N SER A 31 9.50 -6.92 -1.56
CA SER A 31 9.13 -6.54 -0.20
C SER A 31 7.72 -7.08 0.02
N ASP A 32 7.53 -8.02 0.95
CA ASP A 32 6.20 -8.56 1.29
C ASP A 32 5.25 -7.48 1.85
N THR A 33 5.74 -6.24 2.03
CA THR A 33 4.97 -5.09 2.47
C THR A 33 4.12 -4.53 1.33
N LYS A 34 2.79 -4.51 1.51
CA LYS A 34 1.88 -3.79 0.63
C LYS A 34 2.00 -2.27 0.84
N LYS A 35 2.04 -1.51 -0.25
CA LYS A 35 2.10 -0.05 -0.26
C LYS A 35 0.72 0.50 -0.56
N ILE A 36 0.18 1.30 0.34
CA ILE A 36 -1.16 1.88 0.19
C ILE A 36 -1.07 3.34 -0.22
N LEU A 37 -1.85 3.70 -1.24
CA LEU A 37 -2.29 5.06 -1.48
C LEU A 37 -3.73 5.20 -0.98
N LEU A 38 -3.93 6.07 -0.01
CA LEU A 38 -5.22 6.30 0.62
C LEU A 38 -5.92 7.50 -0.05
N LEU A 39 -7.06 7.28 -0.70
CA LEU A 39 -7.93 8.33 -1.21
C LEU A 39 -9.01 8.63 -0.17
N HIS A 40 -9.24 9.89 0.14
CA HIS A 40 -10.31 10.31 1.04
C HIS A 40 -10.84 11.68 0.63
N LYS A 41 -12.07 12.00 1.04
CA LYS A 41 -12.59 13.37 1.08
C LYS A 41 -12.83 13.69 2.54
N SER A 42 -12.18 14.73 3.06
CA SER A 42 -12.31 15.08 4.47
C SER A 42 -12.06 16.56 4.72
N GLY A 43 -12.91 17.18 5.52
CA GLY A 43 -12.59 18.44 6.21
C GLY A 43 -11.62 18.22 7.38
N GLU A 44 -11.31 19.29 8.13
CA GLU A 44 -10.31 19.27 9.21
C GLU A 44 -10.59 18.21 10.29
N GLU A 45 -11.86 18.05 10.70
CA GLU A 45 -12.25 17.11 11.74
C GLU A 45 -12.19 15.66 11.25
N GLN A 46 -12.76 15.39 10.07
CA GLN A 46 -12.73 14.07 9.44
C GLN A 46 -11.30 13.64 9.10
N LEU A 47 -10.40 14.58 8.79
CA LEU A 47 -8.99 14.29 8.54
C LEU A 47 -8.32 13.63 9.75
N LYS A 48 -8.71 13.99 10.97
CA LYS A 48 -8.21 13.34 12.19
C LYS A 48 -8.64 11.87 12.24
N VAL A 49 -9.89 11.59 11.87
CA VAL A 49 -10.43 10.21 11.80
C VAL A 49 -9.70 9.39 10.73
N VAL A 50 -9.46 9.97 9.55
CA VAL A 50 -8.68 9.31 8.48
C VAL A 50 -7.25 8.99 8.94
N LYS A 51 -6.60 9.91 9.68
CA LYS A 51 -5.27 9.67 10.28
C LYS A 51 -5.32 8.53 11.31
N ASN A 52 -6.32 8.53 12.20
CA ASN A 52 -6.51 7.47 13.19
C ASN A 52 -6.70 6.10 12.51
N PHE A 53 -7.49 6.04 11.45
CA PHE A 53 -7.67 4.84 10.65
C PHE A 53 -6.36 4.37 10.00
N ARG A 54 -5.61 5.28 9.37
CA ARG A 54 -4.31 4.99 8.76
C ARG A 54 -3.33 4.38 9.78
N ASP A 55 -3.26 4.96 10.97
CA ASP A 55 -2.36 4.50 12.03
C ASP A 55 -2.79 3.11 12.50
N ALA A 56 -4.08 2.90 12.73
CA ALA A 56 -4.63 1.59 13.10
C ALA A 56 -4.36 0.52 12.03
N LEU A 57 -4.51 0.85 10.75
CA LEU A 57 -4.21 -0.06 9.64
C LEU A 57 -2.73 -0.47 9.65
N THR A 58 -1.83 0.48 9.88
CA THR A 58 -0.39 0.23 9.93
C THR A 58 -0.01 -0.63 11.14
N ILE A 59 -0.62 -0.35 12.30
CA ILE A 59 -0.42 -1.12 13.54
C ILE A 59 -0.92 -2.55 13.37
N ALA A 60 -2.17 -2.73 12.92
CA ALA A 60 -2.80 -4.05 12.74
C ALA A 60 -2.07 -4.91 11.71
N ALA A 61 -1.46 -4.29 10.69
CA ALA A 61 -0.70 -5.01 9.69
C ALA A 61 0.67 -5.53 10.16
N ASN A 62 1.17 -5.03 11.29
CA ASN A 62 2.47 -5.37 11.88
C ASN A 62 3.60 -5.38 10.84
N GLY A 63 3.76 -4.27 10.11
CA GLY A 63 4.79 -4.10 9.08
C GLY A 63 4.46 -4.67 7.70
N GLY A 64 3.40 -5.47 7.54
CA GLY A 64 3.00 -6.02 6.24
C GLY A 64 2.22 -5.07 5.33
N ILE A 65 1.81 -3.90 5.84
CA ILE A 65 1.16 -2.84 5.06
C ILE A 65 1.76 -1.51 5.50
N ARG A 66 2.03 -0.63 4.53
CA ARG A 66 2.48 0.73 4.77
C ARG A 66 1.69 1.71 3.93
N VAL A 67 1.05 2.68 4.57
CA VAL A 67 0.43 3.81 3.87
C VAL A 67 1.52 4.80 3.48
N ILE A 68 1.81 4.88 2.17
CA ILE A 68 2.89 5.72 1.64
C ILE A 68 2.41 7.10 1.22
N ASN A 69 1.12 7.22 0.87
CA ASN A 69 0.53 8.47 0.45
C ASN A 69 -0.95 8.55 0.90
N SER A 70 -1.41 9.76 1.18
CA SER A 70 -2.79 10.08 1.55
C SER A 70 -3.22 11.30 0.75
N VAL A 71 -4.24 11.15 -0.08
CA VAL A 71 -4.71 12.18 -1.01
C VAL A 71 -6.12 12.59 -0.60
N ASN A 72 -6.26 13.86 -0.22
CA ASN A 72 -7.55 14.49 -0.03
C ASN A 72 -8.08 14.95 -1.40
N ILE A 73 -9.12 14.32 -1.91
CA ILE A 73 -9.63 14.60 -3.25
C ILE A 73 -10.25 16.00 -3.38
N ASP A 74 -10.57 16.65 -2.25
CA ASP A 74 -11.08 18.03 -2.22
C ASP A 74 -9.97 19.06 -2.51
N GLU A 75 -8.71 18.70 -2.26
CA GLU A 75 -7.52 19.55 -2.51
C GLU A 75 -6.97 19.35 -3.94
N GLY A 76 -7.63 18.51 -4.75
CA GLY A 76 -7.21 18.12 -6.09
C GLY A 76 -6.51 16.76 -6.14
N THR A 77 -6.34 16.24 -7.36
CA THR A 77 -5.75 14.90 -7.59
C THR A 77 -4.57 14.93 -8.56
N ASP A 78 -3.93 16.09 -8.72
CA ASP A 78 -2.84 16.28 -9.67
C ASP A 78 -1.61 15.44 -9.29
N ASN A 79 -1.36 15.27 -7.99
CA ASN A 79 -0.27 14.45 -7.47
C ASN A 79 -0.61 12.95 -7.39
N PHE A 80 -1.77 12.54 -7.92
CA PHE A 80 -2.21 11.15 -7.95
C PHE A 80 -2.14 10.61 -9.38
N GLU A 81 -1.20 9.71 -9.63
CA GLU A 81 -0.96 9.17 -10.98
C GLU A 81 -2.03 8.18 -11.43
N GLY A 82 -2.70 7.47 -10.51
CA GLY A 82 -3.72 6.48 -10.85
C GLY A 82 -3.17 5.10 -11.19
N LEU A 83 -3.66 4.54 -12.30
CA LEU A 83 -3.26 3.24 -12.82
C LEU A 83 -1.74 3.08 -13.03
N PRO A 84 -1.00 4.07 -13.57
CA PRO A 84 0.46 3.94 -13.72
C PRO A 84 1.18 3.64 -12.41
N TRP A 85 0.81 4.30 -11.32
CA TRP A 85 1.37 4.00 -10.00
C TRP A 85 0.92 2.63 -9.50
N LEU A 86 -0.36 2.29 -9.68
CA LEU A 86 -0.93 1.01 -9.23
C LEU A 86 -0.24 -0.21 -9.86
N GLU A 87 0.12 -0.11 -11.14
CA GLU A 87 0.77 -1.17 -11.91
C GLU A 87 2.30 -1.16 -11.86
N LEU A 88 2.90 -0.07 -11.35
CA LEU A 88 4.36 0.05 -11.26
C LEU A 88 4.98 -1.05 -10.39
N GLU A 89 4.31 -1.42 -9.30
CA GLU A 89 4.74 -2.50 -8.41
C GLU A 89 3.56 -3.41 -8.05
N LEU A 90 3.82 -4.72 -7.98
CA LEU A 90 2.80 -5.71 -7.60
C LEU A 90 2.16 -5.44 -6.23
N ASN A 91 2.90 -4.80 -5.32
CA ASN A 91 2.49 -4.57 -3.95
C ASN A 91 1.72 -3.26 -3.73
N ASN A 92 1.47 -2.48 -4.78
CA ASN A 92 0.69 -1.25 -4.68
C ASN A 92 -0.81 -1.55 -4.63
N VAL A 93 -1.50 -0.87 -3.73
CA VAL A 93 -2.95 -0.97 -3.54
C VAL A 93 -3.51 0.43 -3.32
N ILE A 94 -4.67 0.70 -3.90
CA ILE A 94 -5.43 1.93 -3.63
C ILE A 94 -6.54 1.59 -2.64
N LEU A 95 -6.65 2.39 -1.59
CA LEU A 95 -7.70 2.29 -0.58
C LEU A 95 -8.53 3.56 -0.60
N ILE A 96 -9.83 3.45 -0.79
CA ILE A 96 -10.74 4.59 -0.89
C ILE A 96 -11.59 4.66 0.39
N CYS A 97 -11.41 5.71 1.19
CA CYS A 97 -12.33 6.06 2.27
C CYS A 97 -13.58 6.71 1.67
N LEU A 98 -14.69 5.98 1.71
CA LEU A 98 -15.97 6.41 1.19
C LEU A 98 -16.73 7.23 2.22
N THR A 99 -17.21 8.37 1.74
CA THR A 99 -18.32 9.13 2.31
C THR A 99 -19.33 9.33 1.19
N SER A 100 -20.62 9.49 1.52
CA SER A 100 -21.65 9.69 0.48
C SER A 100 -21.31 10.89 -0.42
N GLU A 101 -20.77 11.96 0.16
CA GLU A 101 -20.34 13.17 -0.56
C GLU A 101 -19.18 12.94 -1.53
N ALA A 102 -18.30 11.96 -1.27
CA ALA A 102 -17.14 11.69 -2.11
C ALA A 102 -17.48 10.93 -3.39
N ILE A 103 -18.58 10.17 -3.42
CA ILE A 103 -18.88 9.19 -4.48
C ILE A 103 -18.96 9.84 -5.86
N VAL A 104 -19.58 11.02 -5.97
CA VAL A 104 -19.71 11.75 -7.23
C VAL A 104 -18.35 12.17 -7.77
N GLN A 105 -17.46 12.71 -6.92
CA GLN A 105 -16.12 13.10 -7.32
C GLN A 105 -15.25 11.87 -7.64
N LEU A 106 -15.43 10.78 -6.90
CA LEU A 106 -14.75 9.52 -7.14
C LEU A 106 -15.10 8.93 -8.50
N GLU A 107 -16.32 9.09 -9.01
CA GLU A 107 -16.65 8.63 -10.37
C GLU A 107 -15.69 9.21 -11.42
N THR A 108 -15.51 10.53 -11.40
CA THR A 108 -14.59 11.23 -12.30
C THR A 108 -13.17 10.74 -12.13
N ILE A 109 -12.69 10.65 -10.88
CA ILE A 109 -11.32 10.20 -10.57
C ILE A 109 -11.10 8.76 -11.05
N LEU A 110 -12.04 7.84 -10.79
CA LEU A 110 -11.91 6.44 -11.19
C LEU A 110 -11.75 6.29 -12.71
N ARG A 111 -12.44 7.14 -13.49
CA ARG A 111 -12.35 7.15 -14.96
C ARG A 111 -11.08 7.84 -15.46
N GLU A 112 -10.81 9.06 -15.01
CA GLU A 112 -9.66 9.86 -15.46
C GLU A 112 -8.32 9.19 -15.12
N LYS A 113 -8.25 8.58 -13.93
CA LYS A 113 -7.06 7.88 -13.44
C LYS A 113 -7.03 6.41 -13.87
N ARG A 114 -7.96 5.99 -14.73
CA ARG A 114 -8.08 4.64 -15.31
C ARG A 114 -8.09 3.51 -14.28
N LEU A 115 -8.69 3.78 -13.13
CA LEU A 115 -8.89 2.78 -12.07
C LEU A 115 -10.07 1.87 -12.38
N ALA A 116 -10.93 2.25 -13.31
CA ALA A 116 -11.88 1.37 -13.95
C ALA A 116 -11.53 1.19 -15.43
N ASP A 117 -11.76 -0.02 -15.95
CA ASP A 117 -11.57 -0.32 -17.37
C ASP A 117 -12.66 0.33 -18.25
N GLU A 118 -12.52 0.17 -19.57
CA GLU A 118 -13.46 0.72 -20.56
C GLU A 118 -14.89 0.15 -20.41
N ASN A 119 -15.02 -1.03 -19.80
CA ASN A 119 -16.31 -1.67 -19.51
C ASN A 119 -16.87 -1.27 -18.13
N GLY A 120 -16.16 -0.40 -17.41
CA GLY A 120 -16.50 0.08 -16.08
C GLY A 120 -16.07 -0.85 -14.95
N HIS A 121 -15.29 -1.91 -15.18
CA HIS A 121 -14.82 -2.77 -14.10
C HIS A 121 -13.71 -2.10 -13.30
N LEU A 122 -13.96 -1.93 -12.01
CA LEU A 122 -12.99 -1.39 -11.07
C LEU A 122 -11.81 -2.36 -10.89
N HIS A 123 -10.60 -1.80 -10.85
CA HIS A 123 -9.37 -2.55 -10.74
C HIS A 123 -9.32 -3.43 -9.48
N GLY A 124 -8.78 -4.65 -9.60
CA GLY A 124 -8.76 -5.64 -8.52
C GLY A 124 -7.95 -5.23 -7.28
N LYS A 125 -7.03 -4.26 -7.45
CA LYS A 125 -6.20 -3.65 -6.40
C LYS A 125 -6.79 -2.38 -5.79
N VAL A 126 -8.04 -2.03 -6.13
CA VAL A 126 -8.76 -0.90 -5.54
C VAL A 126 -9.74 -1.41 -4.50
N PHE A 127 -9.58 -0.95 -3.27
CA PHE A 127 -10.41 -1.29 -2.14
C PHE A 127 -11.23 -0.08 -1.72
N SER A 128 -12.38 -0.34 -1.10
CA SER A 128 -13.17 0.72 -0.49
C SER A 128 -13.45 0.42 0.98
N VAL A 129 -13.47 1.48 1.78
CA VAL A 129 -13.79 1.42 3.21
C VAL A 129 -14.83 2.48 3.55
N SER A 130 -15.86 2.14 4.31
CA SER A 130 -16.78 3.07 4.95
C SER A 130 -16.62 2.95 6.46
N PHE A 131 -16.48 4.08 7.17
CA PHE A 131 -16.40 4.05 8.63
C PHE A 131 -17.78 3.91 9.28
N GLY A 132 -18.83 4.40 8.63
CA GLY A 132 -20.19 4.41 9.16
C GLY A 132 -20.83 3.03 9.28
N GLU A 133 -22.10 3.04 9.68
CA GLU A 133 -22.91 1.83 9.88
C GLU A 133 -23.01 0.96 8.63
N ASN A 134 -23.02 1.59 7.45
CA ASN A 134 -23.28 0.93 6.17
C ASN A 134 -22.30 1.41 5.08
N MET A 135 -22.21 0.63 4.00
CA MET A 135 -21.73 1.15 2.72
C MET A 135 -22.79 2.06 2.11
N SER A 136 -22.38 3.12 1.42
CA SER A 136 -23.33 3.92 0.63
C SER A 136 -23.96 3.06 -0.46
N SER A 137 -25.28 3.18 -0.63
CA SER A 137 -26.03 2.52 -1.70
C SER A 137 -25.65 3.03 -3.10
N GLU A 138 -24.98 4.19 -3.17
CA GLU A 138 -24.50 4.79 -4.42
C GLU A 138 -23.11 4.28 -4.83
N TRP A 139 -22.52 3.37 -4.03
CA TRP A 139 -21.26 2.72 -4.35
C TRP A 139 -21.48 1.31 -4.94
N PRO A 140 -20.78 0.95 -6.05
CA PRO A 140 -19.91 1.80 -6.86
C PRO A 140 -20.71 2.85 -7.68
N PRO A 141 -20.06 3.93 -8.15
CA PRO A 141 -20.72 4.98 -8.93
C PRO A 141 -21.33 4.43 -10.22
N LYS A 142 -22.26 5.20 -10.81
CA LYS A 142 -23.01 4.75 -11.99
C LYS A 142 -22.09 4.34 -13.13
N GLY A 143 -22.35 3.16 -13.68
CA GLY A 143 -21.56 2.60 -14.78
C GLY A 143 -20.18 2.08 -14.37
N ILE A 144 -19.87 2.04 -13.08
CA ILE A 144 -18.73 1.30 -12.51
C ILE A 144 -19.26 0.00 -11.88
N LYS A 145 -18.52 -1.08 -12.03
CA LYS A 145 -18.86 -2.42 -11.55
C LYS A 145 -17.67 -3.03 -10.82
N ARG A 146 -17.96 -3.88 -9.84
CA ARG A 146 -16.96 -4.78 -9.28
C ARG A 146 -16.83 -6.01 -10.17
N SER A 147 -15.61 -6.37 -10.54
CA SER A 147 -15.33 -7.60 -11.31
C SER A 147 -15.56 -8.87 -10.49
N THR A 148 -15.45 -8.79 -9.16
CA THR A 148 -15.69 -9.89 -8.22
C THR A 148 -16.73 -9.49 -7.19
N LEU A 149 -17.72 -10.38 -6.97
CA LEU A 149 -18.88 -10.14 -6.11
C LEU A 149 -18.55 -10.10 -4.61
N ASN A 150 -17.34 -10.49 -4.18
CA ASN A 150 -16.98 -10.57 -2.77
C ASN A 150 -15.56 -10.03 -2.51
N ALA A 151 -15.42 -9.23 -1.44
CA ALA A 151 -14.23 -9.04 -0.61
C ALA A 151 -13.32 -7.78 -0.77
N ARG A 152 -13.70 -6.75 -1.54
CA ARG A 152 -12.90 -5.51 -1.65
C ARG A 152 -13.58 -4.25 -1.10
N ASP A 153 -14.80 -4.37 -0.60
CA ASP A 153 -15.57 -3.30 0.04
C ASP A 153 -15.79 -3.64 1.51
N PHE A 154 -15.40 -2.73 2.41
CA PHE A 154 -15.43 -2.94 3.85
C PHE A 154 -16.21 -1.81 4.52
N TYR A 155 -17.14 -2.13 5.41
CA TYR A 155 -17.74 -1.13 6.28
C TYR A 155 -17.51 -1.53 7.75
N PHE A 156 -17.20 -0.53 8.57
CA PHE A 156 -16.79 -0.74 9.96
C PHE A 156 -17.95 -0.76 10.94
N GLY A 157 -19.09 -0.16 10.59
CA GLY A 157 -20.29 -0.24 11.41
C GLY A 157 -20.36 0.83 12.52
N PHE A 158 -19.58 1.90 12.47
CA PHE A 158 -19.56 2.89 13.56
C PHE A 158 -20.72 3.89 13.43
N ALA A 159 -21.49 4.04 14.51
CA ALA A 159 -22.58 5.01 14.57
C ALA A 159 -22.11 6.47 14.71
N ASN A 160 -20.96 6.71 15.37
CA ASN A 160 -20.42 8.05 15.58
C ASN A 160 -19.00 8.16 15.02
N VAL A 161 -18.92 8.51 13.73
CA VAL A 161 -17.65 8.54 12.97
C VAL A 161 -16.73 9.68 13.44
N GLU A 162 -17.28 10.82 13.83
CA GLU A 162 -16.51 12.05 14.12
C GLU A 162 -15.59 11.92 15.33
N LYS A 163 -15.87 10.98 16.24
CA LYS A 163 -15.14 10.79 17.49
C LYS A 163 -14.25 9.55 17.50
N LEU A 164 -14.09 8.88 16.36
CA LEU A 164 -13.34 7.64 16.28
C LEU A 164 -11.85 7.86 16.55
N LEU A 165 -11.32 7.05 17.44
CA LEU A 165 -9.91 6.97 17.79
C LEU A 165 -9.27 5.76 17.13
N THR A 166 -7.93 5.76 17.05
CA THR A 166 -7.13 4.65 16.51
C THR A 166 -7.53 3.30 17.13
N LYS A 167 -7.73 3.29 18.46
CA LYS A 167 -8.11 2.09 19.22
C LYS A 167 -9.47 1.51 18.84
N ASP A 168 -10.39 2.34 18.34
CA ASP A 168 -11.72 1.87 17.92
C ASP A 168 -11.60 1.03 16.64
N PHE A 169 -10.74 1.48 15.71
CA PHE A 169 -10.41 0.72 14.50
C PHE A 169 -9.62 -0.55 14.82
N GLU A 170 -8.62 -0.50 15.71
CA GLU A 170 -7.79 -1.67 16.08
C GLU A 170 -8.62 -2.82 16.66
N LYS A 171 -9.66 -2.50 17.45
CA LYS A 171 -10.55 -3.51 18.04
C LYS A 171 -11.56 -4.09 17.06
N SER A 172 -11.69 -3.51 15.86
CA SER A 172 -12.66 -3.95 14.87
C SER A 172 -12.18 -5.21 14.15
N GLU A 173 -13.02 -6.25 14.12
CA GLU A 173 -12.77 -7.44 13.28
C GLU A 173 -12.64 -7.08 11.80
N LYS A 174 -13.29 -5.99 11.36
CA LYS A 174 -13.20 -5.49 9.99
C LYS A 174 -11.81 -4.98 9.65
N MET A 175 -11.05 -4.48 10.62
CA MET A 175 -9.64 -4.10 10.39
C MET A 175 -8.81 -5.33 10.04
N ASN A 176 -8.95 -6.43 10.79
CA ASN A 176 -8.23 -7.67 10.50
C ASN A 176 -8.61 -8.26 9.15
N ALA A 177 -9.91 -8.25 8.81
CA ALA A 177 -10.39 -8.70 7.50
C ALA A 177 -9.83 -7.84 6.35
N LEU A 178 -9.78 -6.52 6.52
CA LEU A 178 -9.20 -5.60 5.54
C LEU A 178 -7.70 -5.87 5.34
N VAL A 179 -6.95 -6.01 6.43
CA VAL A 179 -5.52 -6.33 6.39
C VAL A 179 -5.27 -7.64 5.65
N ALA A 180 -6.03 -8.69 5.96
CA ALA A 180 -5.90 -10.00 5.31
C ALA A 180 -6.18 -9.91 3.81
N ALA A 181 -7.24 -9.20 3.42
CA ALA A 181 -7.61 -9.03 2.01
C ALA A 181 -6.57 -8.23 1.24
N ILE A 182 -6.03 -7.15 1.81
CA ILE A 182 -4.94 -6.37 1.20
C ILE A 182 -3.70 -7.23 1.01
N LYS A 183 -3.28 -7.99 2.04
CA LYS A 183 -2.10 -8.87 1.96
C LYS A 183 -2.26 -9.95 0.90
N GLY A 184 -3.46 -10.51 0.74
CA GLY A 184 -3.78 -11.52 -0.29
C GLY A 184 -4.08 -10.94 -1.68
N THR A 185 -3.67 -9.70 -1.97
CA THR A 185 -3.82 -9.11 -3.31
C THR A 185 -2.54 -9.32 -4.10
N ASP A 186 -2.64 -9.87 -5.31
CA ASP A 186 -1.52 -10.05 -6.26
C ASP A 186 -1.44 -8.92 -7.28
#